data_AF-A0A959HE87-F1
#
_entry.id   AF-A0A959HE87-F1
#
_cell.length_a   1.000
_cell.length_b   1.000
_cell.length_c   1.000
_cell.angle_alpha   90.00
_cell.angle_beta   90.00
_cell.angle_gamma   90.00
#
_symmetry.space_group_name_H-M   'P 1'
#
loop_
_entity.id
_entity.type
_entity.pdbx_description
1 polymer ?
#
loop_
_entity_poly.entity_id
_entity_poly.type
_entity_poly.pdbx_seq_one_letter_code
_entity_poly.pdbx_strand_id
1 'polypeptide(L)'
;MKSIKASLLIIGILLFHSCADYKLHYSRDVQGWENEAPDPELGIEHSVFLVGDAGELVDGAPSPALTLLGKKLQLAGKNSTVVYLGDNIYPDGLDPKDGPGREADEARLMAQLDILKGYEGKVFFVAGNHDWYEYGLDGLDREKKFIEKYLDREDILLPEPGCGDPEEVDLTDNLVLVLIDSQWYLENWDGHSEINDGCEVKSRDVFREYVEEAIKGNRSKNIIIAIHHPPYTNGPHGGDFTVKQHIFPLTDVNENLWIPLPVLGSAIQFLRGTVGHPQDASHPKYRELASIVINAARKNGNFFIASGHEHNLQYIEQDDQFFIVSGAGSKESPSRLGKGTEFAYGHRGFAQLDFYEDGSAWIQYWAPDESNRAGRLLYRKRVKGPLPDIVEEVRTDFPPIPDTVEMPISQDNFKKGWLWSLFWGKHYRDAYNAVVDVPTLKLSEFKGGVKPVKRGGGYQTNSLRLETEDGKQYVVRSIDKDPSRTLGYPFN
;
A
#
# COMPACT_ATOMS: atom_id res chain seq x y z
N MET A 1 5.16 9.29 -52.95
CA MET A 1 6.25 8.49 -52.33
C MET A 1 7.14 9.28 -51.36
N LYS A 2 7.61 10.51 -51.66
CA LYS A 2 8.43 11.29 -50.72
C LYS A 2 7.68 11.71 -49.43
N SER A 3 6.40 12.08 -49.54
CA SER A 3 5.58 12.46 -48.36
C SER A 3 5.28 11.26 -47.44
N ILE A 4 5.00 10.06 -47.98
CA ILE A 4 4.78 8.85 -47.18
C ILE A 4 6.05 8.42 -46.44
N LYS A 5 7.23 8.51 -47.08
CA LYS A 5 8.52 8.23 -46.43
C LYS A 5 8.83 9.25 -45.33
N ALA A 6 8.51 10.53 -45.53
CA ALA A 6 8.67 11.56 -44.51
C ALA A 6 7.71 11.35 -43.32
N SER A 7 6.44 10.98 -43.58
CA SER A 7 5.47 10.66 -42.52
C SER A 7 5.85 9.40 -41.73
N LEU A 8 6.36 8.34 -42.39
CA LEU A 8 6.88 7.15 -41.72
C LEU A 8 8.16 7.45 -40.90
N LEU A 9 9.00 8.35 -41.38
CA LEU A 9 10.21 8.79 -40.65
C LEU A 9 9.83 9.62 -39.42
N ILE A 10 8.82 10.50 -39.52
CA ILE A 10 8.32 11.30 -38.40
C ILE A 10 7.60 10.41 -37.37
N ILE A 11 6.80 9.43 -37.81
CA ILE A 11 6.20 8.42 -36.91
C ILE A 11 7.30 7.59 -36.24
N GLY A 12 8.34 7.18 -36.98
CA GLY A 12 9.51 6.51 -36.41
C GLY A 12 10.22 7.35 -35.35
N ILE A 13 10.50 8.62 -35.63
CA ILE A 13 11.16 9.55 -34.69
C ILE A 13 10.28 9.82 -33.45
N LEU A 14 8.96 9.93 -33.60
CA LEU A 14 8.02 10.08 -32.48
C LEU A 14 7.92 8.81 -31.62
N LEU A 15 8.10 7.62 -32.20
CA LEU A 15 8.15 6.35 -31.46
C LEU A 15 9.45 6.17 -30.65
N PHE A 16 10.55 6.82 -31.04
CA PHE A 16 11.83 6.73 -30.32
C PHE A 16 11.97 7.68 -29.11
N HIS A 17 11.07 8.66 -28.94
CA HIS A 17 11.11 9.60 -27.81
C HIS A 17 10.31 9.16 -26.57
N SER A 18 9.82 7.92 -26.54
CA SER A 18 8.97 7.40 -25.46
C SER A 18 9.43 6.05 -24.87
N CYS A 19 10.65 5.59 -25.17
CA CYS A 19 11.16 4.36 -24.56
C CYS A 19 11.62 4.59 -23.12
N ALA A 20 11.52 3.55 -22.28
CA ALA A 20 12.09 3.56 -20.95
C ALA A 20 13.62 3.56 -21.00
N ASP A 21 14.25 4.19 -20.01
CA ASP A 21 15.70 4.18 -19.81
C ASP A 21 16.06 4.23 -18.32
N TYR A 22 17.35 4.16 -17.99
CA TYR A 22 17.81 4.12 -16.61
C TYR A 22 18.00 5.50 -15.96
N LYS A 23 17.77 6.59 -16.73
CA LYS A 23 18.12 7.94 -16.29
C LYS A 23 17.12 8.46 -15.25
N LEU A 24 17.53 9.58 -14.66
CA LEU A 24 16.70 10.39 -13.79
C LEU A 24 15.78 11.29 -14.62
N HIS A 25 14.48 11.19 -14.37
CA HIS A 25 13.44 11.96 -15.05
C HIS A 25 12.59 12.74 -14.07
N TYR A 26 12.24 13.97 -14.47
CA TYR A 26 11.29 14.83 -13.77
C TYR A 26 10.23 15.34 -14.73
N SER A 27 8.96 15.33 -14.32
CA SER A 27 7.90 16.01 -15.07
C SER A 27 8.15 17.52 -15.11
N ARG A 28 7.45 18.22 -16.01
CA ARG A 28 7.59 19.67 -16.13
C ARG A 28 7.10 20.41 -14.88
N ASP A 29 6.13 19.83 -14.19
CA ASP A 29 5.45 20.47 -13.06
C ASP A 29 6.27 20.45 -11.78
N VAL A 30 7.30 19.60 -11.71
CA VAL A 30 8.16 19.41 -10.53
C VAL A 30 9.60 19.84 -10.75
N GLN A 31 9.86 20.59 -11.82
CA GLN A 31 11.18 21.19 -12.03
C GLN A 31 11.47 22.20 -10.91
N GLY A 32 12.69 22.15 -10.36
CA GLY A 32 13.09 23.04 -9.26
C GLY A 32 12.63 22.60 -7.88
N TRP A 33 12.20 21.34 -7.72
CA TRP A 33 11.89 20.70 -6.44
C TRP A 33 13.00 20.88 -5.40
N GLU A 34 14.25 21.06 -5.83
CA GLU A 34 15.42 21.30 -4.97
C GLU A 34 15.26 22.58 -4.12
N ASN A 35 14.44 23.53 -4.56
CA ASN A 35 14.15 24.77 -3.84
C ASN A 35 13.05 24.61 -2.78
N GLU A 36 12.32 23.49 -2.79
CA GLU A 36 11.27 23.20 -1.83
C GLU A 36 11.81 22.34 -0.71
N ALA A 37 11.71 22.81 0.54
CA ALA A 37 12.12 22.10 1.73
C ALA A 37 11.06 22.18 2.83
N PRO A 38 10.96 21.17 3.71
CA PRO A 38 10.23 21.31 4.96
C PRO A 38 10.86 22.43 5.80
N ASP A 39 10.04 23.06 6.63
CA ASP A 39 10.53 24.04 7.60
C ASP A 39 11.53 23.37 8.56
N PRO A 40 12.78 23.86 8.68
CA PRO A 40 13.79 23.27 9.55
C PRO A 40 13.40 23.22 11.04
N GLU A 41 12.50 24.10 11.47
CA GLU A 41 12.02 24.15 12.86
C GLU A 41 10.85 23.18 13.12
N LEU A 42 10.29 22.58 12.07
CA LEU A 42 9.14 21.69 12.18
C LEU A 42 9.61 20.27 12.55
N GLY A 43 9.14 19.79 13.70
CA GLY A 43 9.44 18.44 14.20
C GLY A 43 8.85 17.34 13.32
N ILE A 44 9.62 16.26 13.14
CA ILE A 44 9.13 15.03 12.52
C ILE A 44 8.41 14.21 13.60
N GLU A 45 7.13 13.92 13.39
CA GLU A 45 6.35 13.03 14.23
C GLU A 45 6.79 11.58 14.00
N HIS A 46 6.88 11.16 12.73
CA HIS A 46 7.25 9.79 12.36
C HIS A 46 7.86 9.71 10.94
N SER A 47 8.93 8.92 10.79
CA SER A 47 9.55 8.61 9.49
C SER A 47 9.29 7.17 9.05
N VAL A 48 8.89 6.96 7.80
CA VAL A 48 8.69 5.63 7.20
C VAL A 48 9.63 5.43 6.02
N PHE A 49 10.55 4.47 6.14
CA PHE A 49 11.47 4.05 5.09
C PHE A 49 10.87 2.89 4.30
N LEU A 50 10.95 2.96 2.98
CA LEU A 50 10.27 2.05 2.06
C LEU A 50 11.28 1.47 1.08
N VAL A 51 11.52 0.16 1.11
CA VAL A 51 12.48 -0.52 0.23
C VAL A 51 11.91 -1.85 -0.24
N GLY A 52 11.90 -2.13 -1.53
CA GLY A 52 11.53 -3.44 -2.09
C GLY A 52 12.71 -4.08 -2.81
N ASP A 53 12.60 -5.37 -3.10
CA ASP A 53 13.48 -6.07 -4.05
C ASP A 53 14.94 -6.00 -3.58
N ALA A 54 15.14 -6.18 -2.27
CA ALA A 54 16.43 -6.09 -1.59
C ALA A 54 17.08 -7.47 -1.38
N GLY A 55 16.45 -8.55 -1.86
CA GLY A 55 16.87 -9.94 -1.66
C GLY A 55 18.08 -10.42 -2.47
N GLU A 56 18.80 -9.57 -3.20
CA GLU A 56 19.98 -9.96 -3.96
C GLU A 56 21.26 -9.31 -3.38
N LEU A 57 22.34 -10.09 -3.33
CA LEU A 57 23.67 -9.56 -3.00
C LEU A 57 24.32 -8.95 -4.25
N VAL A 58 25.02 -7.83 -4.09
CA VAL A 58 25.83 -7.21 -5.14
C VAL A 58 27.29 -7.55 -4.88
N ASP A 59 27.90 -8.34 -5.76
CA ASP A 59 29.28 -8.83 -5.63
C ASP A 59 29.56 -9.54 -4.28
N GLY A 60 28.56 -10.26 -3.75
CA GLY A 60 28.64 -10.97 -2.48
C GLY A 60 28.49 -10.09 -1.22
N ALA A 61 28.08 -8.84 -1.38
CA ALA A 61 27.86 -7.89 -0.28
C ALA A 61 26.44 -7.29 -0.30
N PRO A 62 25.99 -6.67 0.80
CA PRO A 62 24.78 -5.85 0.80
C PRO A 62 24.82 -4.80 -0.31
N SER A 63 23.69 -4.55 -0.95
CA SER A 63 23.64 -3.53 -2.02
C SER A 63 24.06 -2.14 -1.48
N PRO A 64 24.56 -1.24 -2.35
CA PRO A 64 24.85 0.13 -1.93
C PRO A 64 23.62 0.88 -1.39
N ALA A 65 22.43 0.59 -1.91
CA ALA A 65 21.18 1.18 -1.40
C ALA A 65 20.84 0.68 0.00
N LEU A 66 20.97 -0.63 0.25
CA LEU A 66 20.77 -1.23 1.57
C LEU A 66 21.79 -0.71 2.59
N THR A 67 23.04 -0.55 2.17
CA THR A 67 24.10 0.07 2.99
C THR A 67 23.76 1.52 3.36
N LEU A 68 23.21 2.30 2.43
CA LEU A 68 22.76 3.67 2.71
C LEU A 68 21.55 3.67 3.65
N LEU A 69 20.56 2.80 3.42
CA LEU A 69 19.38 2.67 4.27
C LEU A 69 19.77 2.37 5.71
N GLY A 70 20.67 1.40 5.93
CA GLY A 70 21.18 1.08 7.26
C GLY A 70 21.72 2.29 8.01
N LYS A 71 22.51 3.15 7.34
CA LYS A 71 23.02 4.38 7.95
C LYS A 71 21.90 5.35 8.34
N LYS A 72 20.84 5.46 7.53
CA LYS A 72 19.71 6.33 7.85
C LYS A 72 18.90 5.78 9.03
N LEU A 73 18.66 4.47 9.07
CA LEU A 73 17.92 3.83 10.17
C LEU A 73 18.62 4.02 11.52
N GLN A 74 19.94 3.95 11.57
CA GLN A 74 20.73 4.22 12.78
C GLN A 74 20.59 5.66 13.31
N LEU A 75 20.13 6.60 12.47
CA LEU A 75 19.89 8.01 12.83
C LEU A 75 18.41 8.34 13.06
N ALA A 76 17.49 7.46 12.65
CA ALA A 76 16.05 7.74 12.64
C ALA A 76 15.38 7.62 14.02
N GLY A 77 15.99 6.85 14.94
CA GLY A 77 15.45 6.64 16.29
C GLY A 77 14.13 5.84 16.32
N LYS A 78 13.51 5.74 17.50
CA LYS A 78 12.31 4.93 17.73
C LYS A 78 11.03 5.40 17.01
N ASN A 79 10.91 6.69 16.69
CA ASN A 79 9.77 7.27 15.98
C ASN A 79 9.93 7.08 14.47
N SER A 80 10.23 5.85 14.08
CA SER A 80 10.38 5.52 12.67
C SER A 80 9.99 4.07 12.41
N THR A 81 9.78 3.77 11.13
CA THR A 81 9.43 2.43 10.65
C THR A 81 10.16 2.15 9.36
N VAL A 82 10.62 0.92 9.16
CA VAL A 82 11.07 0.42 7.86
C VAL A 82 10.10 -0.64 7.37
N VAL A 83 9.70 -0.55 6.11
CA VAL A 83 8.85 -1.53 5.44
C VAL A 83 9.60 -2.08 4.23
N TYR A 84 9.84 -3.39 4.26
CA TYR A 84 10.32 -4.15 3.12
C TYR A 84 9.13 -4.54 2.25
N LEU A 85 9.12 -4.06 0.99
CA LEU A 85 7.97 -4.11 0.09
C LEU A 85 7.94 -5.38 -0.78
N GLY A 86 8.46 -6.50 -0.28
CA GLY A 86 8.51 -7.79 -0.98
C GLY A 86 9.78 -8.02 -1.79
N ASP A 87 9.92 -9.27 -2.23
CA ASP A 87 11.11 -9.84 -2.84
C ASP A 87 12.34 -9.68 -1.92
N ASN A 88 12.16 -10.20 -0.71
CA ASN A 88 13.15 -10.23 0.35
C ASN A 88 14.22 -11.30 0.07
N ILE A 89 13.94 -12.23 -0.84
CA ILE A 89 14.89 -13.23 -1.32
C ILE A 89 14.79 -13.40 -2.85
N TYR A 90 15.91 -13.73 -3.49
CA TYR A 90 15.99 -14.10 -4.90
C TYR A 90 16.86 -15.35 -5.08
N PRO A 91 16.74 -16.09 -6.19
CA PRO A 91 15.66 -15.99 -7.18
C PRO A 91 14.37 -16.68 -6.71
N ASP A 92 14.41 -17.46 -5.65
CA ASP A 92 13.28 -18.25 -5.17
C ASP A 92 13.17 -18.10 -3.64
N GLY A 93 12.06 -18.58 -3.08
CA GLY A 93 11.81 -18.54 -1.64
C GLY A 93 12.87 -19.31 -0.84
N LEU A 94 12.90 -19.09 0.47
CA LEU A 94 13.93 -19.66 1.34
C LEU A 94 13.97 -21.21 1.31
N ASP A 95 15.07 -21.79 0.85
CA ASP A 95 15.26 -23.25 0.72
C ASP A 95 15.05 -24.01 2.06
N PRO A 96 14.55 -25.26 2.06
CA PRO A 96 14.66 -26.18 3.19
C PRO A 96 16.05 -26.24 3.82
N LYS A 97 16.10 -26.60 5.11
CA LYS A 97 17.35 -26.58 5.90
C LYS A 97 18.50 -27.40 5.29
N ASP A 98 18.18 -28.52 4.64
CA ASP A 98 19.16 -29.44 4.05
C ASP A 98 19.32 -29.24 2.54
N GLY A 99 18.67 -28.23 1.96
CA GLY A 99 18.73 -27.99 0.53
C GLY A 99 19.91 -27.14 0.08
N PRO A 100 20.26 -27.21 -1.21
CA PRO A 100 21.52 -26.68 -1.73
C PRO A 100 21.60 -25.15 -1.77
N GLY A 101 20.47 -24.45 -1.82
CA GLY A 101 20.39 -22.98 -1.86
C GLY A 101 20.40 -22.31 -0.49
N ARG A 102 20.16 -23.08 0.59
CA ARG A 102 19.94 -22.57 1.95
C ARG A 102 20.96 -21.56 2.43
N GLU A 103 22.26 -21.85 2.24
CA GLU A 103 23.33 -20.96 2.70
C GLU A 103 23.32 -19.61 1.99
N ALA A 104 23.09 -19.61 0.66
CA ALA A 104 23.04 -18.39 -0.13
C ALA A 104 21.80 -17.55 0.22
N ASP A 105 20.68 -18.21 0.42
CA ASP A 105 19.40 -17.62 0.81
C ASP A 105 19.47 -16.95 2.17
N GLU A 106 20.03 -17.64 3.17
CA GLU A 106 20.27 -17.04 4.49
C GLU A 106 21.24 -15.85 4.40
N ALA A 107 22.27 -15.90 3.56
CA ALA A 107 23.19 -14.79 3.38
C ALA A 107 22.49 -13.53 2.82
N ARG A 108 21.55 -13.70 1.89
CA ARG A 108 20.73 -12.61 1.34
C ARG A 108 19.81 -11.99 2.38
N LEU A 109 19.14 -12.82 3.18
CA LEU A 109 18.31 -12.34 4.29
C LEU A 109 19.17 -11.64 5.35
N MET A 110 20.28 -12.26 5.78
CA MET A 110 21.17 -11.67 6.79
C MET A 110 21.72 -10.31 6.37
N ALA A 111 22.03 -10.07 5.10
CA ALA A 111 22.47 -8.75 4.62
C ALA A 111 21.46 -7.64 4.91
N GLN A 112 20.15 -7.95 4.84
CA GLN A 112 19.06 -7.02 5.16
C GLN A 112 18.83 -6.93 6.67
N LEU A 113 18.88 -8.05 7.38
CA LEU A 113 18.63 -8.07 8.82
C LEU A 113 19.78 -7.45 9.62
N ASP A 114 21.02 -7.53 9.13
CA ASP A 114 22.19 -6.94 9.76
C ASP A 114 22.09 -5.42 9.88
N ILE A 115 21.52 -4.73 8.89
CA ILE A 115 21.37 -3.27 8.95
C ILE A 115 20.32 -2.81 9.97
N LEU A 116 19.47 -3.73 10.44
CA LEU A 116 18.42 -3.49 11.42
C LEU A 116 18.90 -3.71 12.87
N LYS A 117 20.12 -4.23 13.07
CA LYS A 117 20.67 -4.44 14.41
C LYS A 117 20.81 -3.09 15.15
N GLY A 118 20.20 -3.01 16.33
CA GLY A 118 20.19 -1.79 17.13
C GLY A 118 19.22 -0.71 16.65
N TYR A 119 18.48 -0.93 15.57
CA TYR A 119 17.44 -0.02 15.13
C TYR A 119 16.23 -0.09 16.07
N GLU A 120 15.89 1.00 16.74
CA GLU A 120 14.81 1.04 17.75
C GLU A 120 13.40 1.17 17.15
N GLY A 121 13.29 1.49 15.86
CA GLY A 121 12.01 1.65 15.19
C GLY A 121 11.32 0.33 14.86
N LYS A 122 10.11 0.45 14.30
CA LYS A 122 9.28 -0.70 13.87
C LYS A 122 9.80 -1.27 12.54
N VAL A 123 9.67 -2.57 12.34
CA VAL A 123 10.17 -3.28 11.15
C VAL A 123 9.05 -4.16 10.63
N PHE A 124 8.73 -4.03 9.34
CA PHE A 124 7.75 -4.88 8.67
C PHE A 124 8.28 -5.36 7.32
N PHE A 125 7.93 -6.58 6.96
CA PHE A 125 8.21 -7.20 5.68
C PHE A 125 6.89 -7.65 5.07
N VAL A 126 6.66 -7.30 3.81
CA VAL A 126 5.60 -7.88 2.97
C VAL A 126 6.24 -8.93 2.08
N ALA A 127 5.52 -10.00 1.73
CA ALA A 127 5.99 -10.97 0.75
C ALA A 127 5.76 -10.47 -0.68
N GLY A 128 6.76 -10.68 -1.54
CA GLY A 128 6.70 -10.51 -2.98
C GLY A 128 6.64 -11.84 -3.71
N ASN A 129 6.59 -11.81 -5.05
CA ASN A 129 6.44 -13.05 -5.81
C ASN A 129 7.65 -13.98 -5.67
N HIS A 130 8.87 -13.45 -5.51
CA HIS A 130 10.07 -14.28 -5.36
C HIS A 130 10.13 -14.99 -4.00
N ASP A 131 9.55 -14.42 -2.96
CA ASP A 131 9.43 -15.05 -1.64
C ASP A 131 8.50 -16.29 -1.69
N TRP A 132 7.49 -16.24 -2.57
CA TRP A 132 6.54 -17.35 -2.82
C TRP A 132 7.10 -18.44 -3.74
N TYR A 133 8.07 -18.14 -4.60
CA TYR A 133 8.54 -19.08 -5.63
C TYR A 133 9.21 -20.33 -5.05
N GLU A 134 9.15 -21.41 -5.85
CA GLU A 134 9.58 -22.80 -5.56
C GLU A 134 8.87 -23.50 -4.40
N TYR A 135 8.71 -22.84 -3.25
CA TYR A 135 8.28 -23.49 -2.01
C TYR A 135 6.93 -23.01 -1.45
N GLY A 136 6.33 -21.97 -2.00
CA GLY A 136 5.02 -21.46 -1.58
C GLY A 136 4.94 -21.19 -0.08
N LEU A 137 3.84 -21.62 0.55
CA LEU A 137 3.57 -21.39 1.97
C LEU A 137 4.69 -21.90 2.88
N ASP A 138 5.24 -23.09 2.62
CA ASP A 138 6.33 -23.64 3.42
C ASP A 138 7.60 -22.77 3.36
N GLY A 139 7.84 -22.12 2.22
CA GLY A 139 8.95 -21.17 2.03
C GLY A 139 8.76 -19.91 2.86
N LEU A 140 7.59 -19.29 2.74
CA LEU A 140 7.22 -18.09 3.50
C LEU A 140 7.26 -18.34 5.01
N ASP A 141 6.76 -19.50 5.44
CA ASP A 141 6.78 -19.90 6.84
C ASP A 141 8.21 -20.03 7.38
N ARG A 142 9.13 -20.59 6.57
CA ARG A 142 10.55 -20.67 6.93
C ARG A 142 11.17 -19.28 6.97
N GLU A 143 10.85 -18.43 6.01
CA GLU A 143 11.37 -17.07 5.91
C GLU A 143 10.94 -16.24 7.12
N LYS A 144 9.65 -16.22 7.44
CA LYS A 144 9.11 -15.58 8.65
C LYS A 144 9.85 -16.06 9.91
N LYS A 145 9.91 -17.38 10.13
CA LYS A 145 10.60 -17.97 11.30
C LYS A 145 12.08 -17.61 11.34
N PHE A 146 12.74 -17.46 10.20
CA PHE A 146 14.14 -17.05 10.14
C PHE A 146 14.31 -15.58 10.53
N ILE A 147 13.52 -14.68 9.93
CA ILE A 147 13.58 -13.23 10.17
C ILE A 147 13.28 -12.91 11.64
N GLU A 148 12.19 -13.45 12.18
CA GLU A 148 11.74 -13.20 13.56
C GLU A 148 12.77 -13.68 14.57
N LYS A 149 13.29 -14.91 14.38
CA LYS A 149 14.33 -15.46 15.23
C LYS A 149 15.63 -14.66 15.18
N TYR A 150 16.00 -14.15 14.00
CA TYR A 150 17.24 -13.40 13.83
C TYR A 150 17.17 -12.02 14.50
N LEU A 151 16.02 -11.35 14.41
CA LEU A 151 15.80 -10.03 15.00
C LEU A 151 15.35 -10.05 16.46
N ASP A 152 14.98 -11.22 16.98
CA ASP A 152 14.35 -11.40 18.30
C ASP A 152 13.10 -10.51 18.45
N ARG A 153 12.23 -10.58 17.43
CA ARG A 153 11.00 -9.82 17.29
C ARG A 153 9.93 -10.69 16.65
N GLU A 154 8.68 -10.46 17.01
CA GLU A 154 7.51 -11.13 16.44
C GLU A 154 6.74 -10.15 15.54
N ASP A 155 5.81 -10.67 14.74
CA ASP A 155 4.89 -9.90 13.89
C ASP A 155 5.61 -9.00 12.87
N ILE A 156 6.65 -9.56 12.22
CA ILE A 156 7.50 -8.82 11.27
C ILE A 156 7.09 -9.06 9.82
N LEU A 157 6.99 -10.33 9.39
CA LEU A 157 6.54 -10.68 8.03
C LEU A 157 5.02 -10.79 8.05
N LEU A 158 4.37 -9.80 7.43
CA LEU A 158 2.93 -9.61 7.45
C LEU A 158 2.40 -9.21 6.05
N PRO A 159 1.19 -9.64 5.67
CA PRO A 159 0.29 -10.54 6.40
C PRO A 159 0.86 -11.94 6.66
N GLU A 160 0.22 -12.67 7.57
CA GLU A 160 0.61 -14.05 7.88
C GLU A 160 0.70 -14.92 6.61
N PRO A 161 1.72 -15.79 6.48
CA PRO A 161 1.86 -16.68 5.33
C PRO A 161 0.56 -17.42 4.99
N GLY A 162 0.08 -17.23 3.76
CA GLY A 162 -1.15 -17.87 3.27
C GLY A 162 -2.45 -17.15 3.63
N CYS A 163 -2.41 -16.04 4.37
CA CYS A 163 -3.57 -15.19 4.63
C CYS A 163 -3.69 -14.04 3.62
N GLY A 164 -4.91 -13.80 3.15
CA GLY A 164 -5.27 -12.62 2.36
C GLY A 164 -5.76 -11.45 3.22
N ASP A 165 -5.71 -11.57 4.54
CA ASP A 165 -6.17 -10.52 5.46
C ASP A 165 -5.26 -9.30 5.36
N PRO A 166 -5.80 -8.08 5.11
CA PRO A 166 -5.02 -6.86 5.26
C PRO A 166 -4.66 -6.65 6.73
N GLU A 167 -3.38 -6.52 7.04
CA GLU A 167 -2.93 -6.26 8.41
C GLU A 167 -2.86 -4.76 8.68
N GLU A 168 -3.60 -4.30 9.70
CA GLU A 168 -3.67 -2.89 10.11
C GLU A 168 -2.75 -2.64 11.32
N VAL A 169 -1.72 -1.80 11.14
CA VAL A 169 -0.79 -1.43 12.19
C VAL A 169 -0.85 0.08 12.46
N ASP A 170 -1.26 0.46 13.66
CA ASP A 170 -1.16 1.85 14.12
C ASP A 170 0.33 2.22 14.32
N LEU A 171 0.83 3.15 13.51
CA LEU A 171 2.19 3.71 13.67
C LEU A 171 2.18 4.85 14.69
N THR A 172 1.21 5.75 14.55
CA THR A 172 0.87 6.83 15.50
C THR A 172 -0.65 6.94 15.63
N ASP A 173 -1.15 7.87 16.46
CA ASP A 173 -2.59 8.12 16.59
C ASP A 173 -3.24 8.53 15.25
N ASN A 174 -2.46 9.15 14.35
CA ASN A 174 -2.92 9.69 13.08
C ASN A 174 -2.30 9.00 11.85
N LEU A 175 -1.54 7.92 12.02
CA LEU A 175 -0.87 7.20 10.94
C LEU A 175 -1.05 5.68 11.07
N VAL A 176 -1.57 5.05 10.02
CA VAL A 176 -1.78 3.60 9.92
C VAL A 176 -1.02 3.04 8.73
N LEU A 177 -0.37 1.90 8.94
CA LEU A 177 0.19 1.05 7.90
C LEU A 177 -0.80 -0.10 7.65
N VAL A 178 -1.19 -0.29 6.40
CA VAL A 178 -2.00 -1.42 5.94
C VAL A 178 -1.12 -2.30 5.04
N LEU A 179 -0.80 -3.50 5.50
CA LEU A 179 0.06 -4.45 4.78
C LEU A 179 -0.81 -5.43 3.99
N ILE A 180 -0.50 -5.65 2.72
CA ILE A 180 -1.27 -6.52 1.82
C ILE A 180 -0.34 -7.46 1.07
N ASP A 181 -0.57 -8.77 1.20
CA ASP A 181 0.06 -9.76 0.33
C ASP A 181 -0.63 -9.77 -1.04
N SER A 182 -0.05 -9.03 -1.99
CA SER A 182 -0.48 -9.05 -3.38
C SER A 182 -0.27 -10.40 -4.07
N GLN A 183 0.78 -11.14 -3.72
CA GLN A 183 1.07 -12.41 -4.37
C GLN A 183 0.03 -13.46 -3.97
N TRP A 184 -0.45 -13.48 -2.71
CA TRP A 184 -1.60 -14.29 -2.31
C TRP A 184 -2.80 -14.10 -3.26
N TYR A 185 -3.08 -12.86 -3.65
CA TYR A 185 -4.17 -12.56 -4.58
C TYR A 185 -3.85 -13.10 -5.97
N LEU A 186 -2.63 -12.97 -6.46
CA LEU A 186 -2.22 -13.40 -7.81
C LEU A 186 -1.98 -14.90 -7.94
N GLU A 187 -1.62 -15.59 -6.85
CA GLU A 187 -1.18 -16.98 -6.84
C GLU A 187 -2.27 -17.96 -7.29
N ASN A 188 -1.87 -19.07 -7.90
CA ASN A 188 -2.80 -20.18 -8.08
C ASN A 188 -2.86 -21.00 -6.79
N TRP A 189 -4.03 -21.03 -6.16
CA TRP A 189 -4.20 -21.73 -4.89
C TRP A 189 -4.27 -23.26 -5.04
N ASP A 190 -4.41 -23.76 -6.27
CA ASP A 190 -4.40 -25.20 -6.53
C ASP A 190 -3.08 -25.83 -6.07
N GLY A 191 -3.17 -26.77 -5.13
CA GLY A 191 -2.00 -27.44 -4.55
C GLY A 191 -1.52 -26.86 -3.22
N HIS A 192 -2.06 -25.72 -2.78
CA HIS A 192 -1.81 -25.18 -1.45
C HIS A 192 -2.94 -25.59 -0.49
N SER A 193 -2.84 -26.76 0.14
CA SER A 193 -3.91 -27.27 1.01
C SER A 193 -4.16 -26.44 2.27
N GLU A 194 -3.14 -25.72 2.74
CA GLU A 194 -3.16 -24.91 3.97
C GLU A 194 -3.45 -23.43 3.69
N ILE A 195 -3.73 -23.06 2.42
CA ILE A 195 -4.02 -21.68 2.09
C ILE A 195 -5.30 -21.21 2.79
N ASN A 196 -5.22 -20.02 3.37
CA ASN A 196 -6.24 -19.43 4.20
C ASN A 196 -6.49 -20.16 5.53
N ASP A 197 -5.68 -21.11 5.98
CA ASP A 197 -5.90 -21.73 7.29
C ASP A 197 -5.74 -20.69 8.42
N GLY A 198 -6.72 -20.60 9.32
CA GLY A 198 -6.73 -19.60 10.39
C GLY A 198 -7.11 -18.15 9.99
N CYS A 199 -7.16 -17.85 8.69
CA CYS A 199 -7.41 -16.50 8.14
C CYS A 199 -8.92 -16.13 8.12
N GLU A 200 -9.30 -14.85 8.12
CA GLU A 200 -10.71 -14.45 7.95
C GLU A 200 -11.09 -14.40 6.46
N VAL A 201 -10.18 -13.90 5.63
CA VAL A 201 -10.30 -13.90 4.17
C VAL A 201 -10.09 -15.31 3.61
N LYS A 202 -11.17 -15.92 3.11
CA LYS A 202 -11.14 -17.27 2.47
C LYS A 202 -11.32 -17.26 0.95
N SER A 203 -11.50 -16.08 0.34
CA SER A 203 -11.72 -15.95 -1.10
C SER A 203 -11.33 -14.57 -1.60
N ARG A 204 -11.10 -14.44 -2.91
CA ARG A 204 -10.78 -13.15 -3.56
C ARG A 204 -11.92 -12.14 -3.52
N ASP A 205 -13.16 -12.60 -3.47
CA ASP A 205 -14.33 -11.74 -3.30
C ASP A 205 -14.36 -11.15 -1.88
N VAL A 206 -14.09 -11.97 -0.86
CA VAL A 206 -14.01 -11.53 0.54
C VAL A 206 -12.80 -10.62 0.76
N PHE A 207 -11.67 -10.91 0.11
CA PHE A 207 -10.48 -10.04 0.13
C PHE A 207 -10.82 -8.58 -0.22
N ARG A 208 -11.61 -8.37 -1.28
CA ARG A 208 -12.06 -7.04 -1.69
C ARG A 208 -12.80 -6.31 -0.57
N GLU A 209 -13.68 -7.02 0.14
CA GLU A 209 -14.45 -6.45 1.24
C GLU A 209 -13.55 -6.05 2.41
N TYR A 210 -12.58 -6.90 2.77
CA TYR A 210 -11.65 -6.65 3.86
C TYR A 210 -10.67 -5.50 3.54
N VAL A 211 -10.17 -5.39 2.31
CA VAL A 211 -9.36 -4.23 1.89
C VAL A 211 -10.18 -2.94 1.97
N GLU A 212 -11.44 -2.97 1.51
CA GLU A 212 -12.32 -1.80 1.62
C GLU A 212 -12.62 -1.47 3.09
N GLU A 213 -12.80 -2.47 3.96
CA GLU A 213 -13.04 -2.27 5.39
C GLU A 213 -11.82 -1.70 6.12
N ALA A 214 -10.62 -2.23 5.89
CA ALA A 214 -9.37 -1.75 6.50
C ALA A 214 -9.12 -0.26 6.16
N ILE A 215 -9.29 0.11 4.89
CA ILE A 215 -9.13 1.50 4.44
C ILE A 215 -10.25 2.38 5.01
N LYS A 216 -11.50 1.93 4.93
CA LYS A 216 -12.66 2.69 5.43
C LYS A 216 -12.65 2.88 6.93
N GLY A 217 -12.16 1.89 7.69
CA GLY A 217 -12.06 1.89 9.14
C GLY A 217 -11.05 2.92 9.65
N ASN A 218 -10.06 3.28 8.83
CA ASN A 218 -8.97 4.21 9.17
C ASN A 218 -9.01 5.52 8.38
N ARG A 219 -10.08 5.79 7.61
CA ARG A 219 -10.16 6.95 6.70
C ARG A 219 -9.98 8.34 7.34
N SER A 220 -10.04 8.44 8.66
CA SER A 220 -9.77 9.68 9.41
C SER A 220 -8.27 9.89 9.72
N LYS A 221 -7.43 8.90 9.44
CA LYS A 221 -5.98 8.91 9.64
C LYS A 221 -5.27 8.99 8.30
N ASN A 222 -3.96 9.27 8.32
CA ASN A 222 -3.09 8.96 7.20
C ASN A 222 -2.97 7.44 7.08
N ILE A 223 -3.05 6.92 5.85
CA ILE A 223 -2.92 5.49 5.56
C ILE A 223 -1.78 5.31 4.55
N ILE A 224 -0.84 4.43 4.89
CA ILE A 224 0.14 3.86 3.96
C ILE A 224 -0.30 2.45 3.65
N ILE A 225 -0.65 2.17 2.41
CA ILE A 225 -0.97 0.83 1.93
C ILE A 225 0.31 0.26 1.33
N ALA A 226 0.95 -0.70 2.00
CA ALA A 226 2.13 -1.39 1.51
C ALA A 226 1.72 -2.69 0.81
N ILE A 227 2.07 -2.79 -0.46
CA ILE A 227 1.69 -3.91 -1.33
C ILE A 227 2.80 -4.14 -2.35
N HIS A 228 3.31 -5.36 -2.50
CA HIS A 228 4.48 -5.61 -3.36
C HIS A 228 4.23 -5.18 -4.82
N HIS A 229 3.11 -5.58 -5.41
CA HIS A 229 2.74 -5.28 -6.80
C HIS A 229 2.14 -3.86 -6.97
N PRO A 230 2.81 -2.92 -7.67
CA PRO A 230 2.32 -1.55 -7.87
C PRO A 230 1.06 -1.46 -8.74
N PRO A 231 -0.03 -0.81 -8.27
CA PRO A 231 -1.21 -0.58 -9.10
C PRO A 231 -0.93 0.27 -10.36
N TYR A 232 0.06 1.17 -10.28
CA TYR A 232 0.58 1.94 -11.41
C TYR A 232 2.11 1.91 -11.41
N THR A 233 2.68 1.64 -12.58
CA THR A 233 4.15 1.66 -12.82
C THR A 233 4.45 1.95 -14.28
N ASN A 234 5.58 2.61 -14.54
CA ASN A 234 6.13 2.90 -15.87
C ASN A 234 7.50 2.26 -16.13
N GLY A 235 7.70 1.05 -15.63
CA GLY A 235 8.81 0.17 -16.01
C GLY A 235 8.37 -1.08 -16.79
N PRO A 236 9.26 -2.06 -16.99
CA PRO A 236 8.98 -3.29 -17.73
C PRO A 236 7.72 -4.04 -17.31
N HIS A 237 7.40 -4.14 -16.01
CA HIS A 237 6.17 -4.81 -15.55
C HIS A 237 4.92 -3.98 -15.86
N GLY A 238 5.08 -2.67 -16.04
CA GLY A 238 4.06 -1.75 -16.55
C GLY A 238 3.90 -1.76 -18.08
N GLY A 239 4.74 -2.52 -18.80
CA GLY A 239 4.74 -2.55 -20.27
C GLY A 239 5.62 -1.48 -20.92
N ASP A 240 6.55 -0.89 -20.17
CA ASP A 240 7.46 0.14 -20.65
C ASP A 240 8.89 -0.41 -20.85
N PHE A 241 9.36 -0.40 -22.11
CA PHE A 241 10.58 -1.10 -22.51
C PHE A 241 11.62 -0.16 -23.15
N THR A 242 12.88 -0.57 -23.09
CA THR A 242 14.01 0.13 -23.71
C THR A 242 14.09 -0.14 -25.21
N VAL A 243 14.78 0.74 -25.94
CA VAL A 243 15.16 0.48 -27.34
C VAL A 243 15.95 -0.82 -27.48
N LYS A 244 16.79 -1.16 -26.49
CA LYS A 244 17.55 -2.42 -26.45
C LYS A 244 16.60 -3.61 -26.51
N GLN A 245 15.52 -3.62 -25.72
CA GLN A 245 14.55 -4.71 -25.69
C GLN A 245 13.75 -4.86 -26.99
N HIS A 246 13.49 -3.75 -27.69
CA HIS A 246 12.86 -3.78 -29.00
C HIS A 246 13.79 -4.36 -30.07
N ILE A 247 15.09 -4.04 -30.04
CA ILE A 247 16.06 -4.44 -31.06
C ILE A 247 16.68 -5.81 -30.75
N PHE A 248 16.98 -6.11 -29.49
CA PHE A 248 17.71 -7.29 -29.02
C PHE A 248 16.90 -8.03 -27.94
N PRO A 249 15.69 -8.53 -28.24
CA PRO A 249 14.78 -9.09 -27.23
C PRO A 249 15.35 -10.32 -26.49
N LEU A 250 16.31 -11.03 -27.08
CA LEU A 250 16.93 -12.21 -26.46
C LEU A 250 17.87 -11.85 -25.30
N THR A 251 18.25 -10.58 -25.15
CA THR A 251 19.07 -10.16 -24.01
C THR A 251 18.34 -10.24 -22.67
N ASP A 252 17.00 -10.27 -22.70
CA ASP A 252 16.17 -10.42 -21.49
C ASP A 252 16.22 -11.85 -20.95
N VAL A 253 16.55 -12.83 -21.79
CA VAL A 253 16.73 -14.24 -21.40
C VAL A 253 18.20 -14.54 -21.09
N ASN A 254 19.11 -13.97 -21.89
CA ASN A 254 20.55 -14.09 -21.66
C ASN A 254 21.26 -12.85 -22.18
N GLU A 255 21.92 -12.12 -21.29
CA GLU A 255 22.56 -10.83 -21.58
C GLU A 255 23.61 -10.87 -22.70
N ASN A 256 24.12 -12.05 -23.05
CA ASN A 256 25.11 -12.24 -24.11
C ASN A 256 24.49 -12.43 -25.51
N LEU A 257 23.16 -12.60 -25.63
CA LEU A 257 22.48 -12.86 -26.90
C LEU A 257 22.11 -11.57 -27.66
N TRP A 258 23.12 -10.87 -28.18
CA TRP A 258 22.98 -9.63 -28.98
C TRP A 258 22.57 -9.87 -30.43
N ILE A 259 21.41 -10.51 -30.64
CA ILE A 259 20.88 -10.79 -31.98
C ILE A 259 19.81 -9.75 -32.33
N PRO A 260 20.01 -8.91 -33.37
CA PRO A 260 19.06 -7.86 -33.72
C PRO A 260 17.81 -8.45 -34.40
N LEU A 261 16.67 -8.37 -33.71
CA LEU A 261 15.37 -8.86 -34.15
C LEU A 261 14.29 -7.77 -33.96
N PRO A 262 14.41 -6.57 -34.57
CA PRO A 262 13.60 -5.40 -34.23
C PRO A 262 12.08 -5.57 -34.40
N VAL A 263 11.65 -6.32 -35.43
CA VAL A 263 10.23 -6.61 -35.66
C VAL A 263 9.70 -7.59 -34.63
N LEU A 264 10.43 -8.69 -34.39
CA LEU A 264 10.05 -9.71 -33.42
C LEU A 264 10.11 -9.17 -31.99
N GLY A 265 11.16 -8.42 -31.65
CA GLY A 265 11.31 -7.80 -30.34
C GLY A 265 10.17 -6.83 -30.05
N SER A 266 9.83 -5.95 -31.00
CA SER A 266 8.66 -5.08 -30.84
C SER A 266 7.34 -5.86 -30.72
N ALA A 267 7.18 -6.98 -31.43
CA ALA A 267 6.00 -7.82 -31.28
C ALA A 267 5.93 -8.50 -29.89
N ILE A 268 7.06 -9.01 -29.37
CA ILE A 268 7.16 -9.61 -28.04
C ILE A 268 6.83 -8.56 -26.97
N GLN A 269 7.44 -7.38 -27.03
CA GLN A 269 7.21 -6.32 -26.06
C GLN A 269 5.78 -5.78 -26.14
N PHE A 270 5.20 -5.68 -27.34
CA PHE A 270 3.78 -5.36 -27.48
C PHE A 270 2.88 -6.41 -26.81
N LEU A 271 3.15 -7.70 -27.01
CA LEU A 271 2.38 -8.78 -26.37
C LEU A 271 2.53 -8.74 -24.84
N ARG A 272 3.74 -8.57 -24.31
CA ARG A 272 3.97 -8.43 -22.87
C ARG A 272 3.25 -7.21 -22.29
N GLY A 273 3.37 -6.04 -22.93
CA GLY A 273 2.71 -4.82 -22.48
C GLY A 273 1.17 -4.83 -22.60
N THR A 274 0.57 -5.74 -23.38
CA THR A 274 -0.89 -5.78 -23.59
C THR A 274 -1.59 -6.99 -22.98
N VAL A 275 -0.96 -8.16 -23.01
CA VAL A 275 -1.49 -9.41 -22.44
C VAL A 275 -0.85 -9.70 -21.09
N GLY A 276 0.48 -9.59 -21.03
CA GLY A 276 1.26 -9.77 -19.81
C GLY A 276 1.38 -11.21 -19.33
N HIS A 277 2.41 -11.44 -18.52
CA HIS A 277 2.49 -12.54 -17.57
C HIS A 277 1.62 -12.21 -16.33
N PRO A 278 1.20 -13.17 -15.48
CA PRO A 278 0.53 -12.87 -14.20
C PRO A 278 1.21 -11.80 -13.33
N GLN A 279 2.52 -11.62 -13.51
CA GLN A 279 3.36 -10.63 -12.84
C GLN A 279 3.50 -9.30 -13.60
N ASP A 280 2.81 -9.10 -14.73
CA ASP A 280 2.79 -7.82 -15.45
C ASP A 280 1.43 -7.12 -15.21
N ALA A 281 1.44 -5.80 -15.07
CA ALA A 281 0.27 -4.99 -14.76
C ALA A 281 -0.83 -5.04 -15.84
N SER A 282 -0.52 -5.54 -17.03
CA SER A 282 -1.48 -5.78 -18.12
C SER A 282 -2.38 -7.00 -17.87
N HIS A 283 -1.96 -7.93 -17.02
CA HIS A 283 -2.67 -9.19 -16.76
C HIS A 283 -4.01 -8.97 -16.04
N PRO A 284 -5.11 -9.66 -16.43
CA PRO A 284 -6.44 -9.40 -15.88
C PRO A 284 -6.54 -9.48 -14.35
N LYS A 285 -5.90 -10.48 -13.73
CA LYS A 285 -5.94 -10.70 -12.29
C LYS A 285 -5.21 -9.61 -11.49
N TYR A 286 -4.10 -9.12 -12.04
CA TYR A 286 -3.38 -7.98 -11.48
C TYR A 286 -4.20 -6.71 -11.62
N ARG A 287 -4.77 -6.46 -12.81
CA ARG A 287 -5.68 -5.31 -13.00
C ARG A 287 -6.86 -5.31 -12.04
N GLU A 288 -7.38 -6.48 -11.70
CA GLU A 288 -8.42 -6.62 -10.68
C GLU A 288 -7.92 -6.22 -9.29
N LEU A 289 -6.78 -6.76 -8.84
CA LEU A 289 -6.14 -6.38 -7.58
C LEU A 289 -5.89 -4.87 -7.48
N ALA A 290 -5.26 -4.30 -8.51
CA ALA A 290 -5.00 -2.86 -8.61
C ALA A 290 -6.30 -2.06 -8.50
N SER A 291 -7.37 -2.51 -9.18
CA SER A 291 -8.68 -1.88 -9.11
C SER A 291 -9.32 -1.96 -7.73
N ILE A 292 -9.13 -3.06 -6.99
CA ILE A 292 -9.65 -3.21 -5.62
C ILE A 292 -9.02 -2.14 -4.72
N VAL A 293 -7.69 -2.04 -4.71
CA VAL A 293 -6.95 -1.08 -3.87
C VAL A 293 -7.29 0.36 -4.26
N ILE A 294 -7.23 0.69 -5.56
CA ILE A 294 -7.53 2.04 -6.05
C ILE A 294 -8.96 2.46 -5.72
N ASN A 295 -9.94 1.59 -5.96
CA ASN A 295 -11.34 1.94 -5.71
C ASN A 295 -11.63 2.08 -4.21
N ALA A 296 -11.03 1.24 -3.37
CA ALA A 296 -11.17 1.36 -1.92
C ALA A 296 -10.54 2.66 -1.40
N ALA A 297 -9.36 3.04 -1.91
CA ALA A 297 -8.70 4.30 -1.56
C ALA A 297 -9.54 5.52 -1.99
N ARG A 298 -9.93 5.59 -3.26
CA ARG A 298 -10.70 6.71 -3.84
C ARG A 298 -12.03 6.98 -3.12
N LYS A 299 -12.71 5.93 -2.65
CA LYS A 299 -13.98 6.06 -1.93
C LYS A 299 -13.82 6.70 -0.55
N ASN A 300 -12.62 6.61 0.04
CA ASN A 300 -12.41 6.90 1.46
C ASN A 300 -11.47 8.07 1.73
N GLY A 301 -10.66 8.51 0.75
CA GLY A 301 -9.77 9.66 0.90
C GLY A 301 -8.61 9.64 -0.08
N ASN A 302 -7.50 10.23 0.34
CA ASN A 302 -6.25 10.38 -0.38
C ASN A 302 -5.10 9.81 0.47
N PHE A 303 -4.55 8.70 0.01
CA PHE A 303 -3.64 7.82 0.76
C PHE A 303 -2.36 7.53 -0.02
N PHE A 304 -1.38 6.96 0.67
CA PHE A 304 -0.11 6.54 0.10
C PHE A 304 -0.19 5.05 -0.25
N ILE A 305 0.22 4.67 -1.46
CA ILE A 305 0.32 3.28 -1.88
C ILE A 305 1.78 3.01 -2.22
N ALA A 306 2.46 2.21 -1.41
CA ALA A 306 3.88 1.91 -1.51
C ALA A 306 4.10 0.49 -2.02
N SER A 307 4.95 0.35 -3.03
CA SER A 307 5.18 -0.93 -3.74
C SER A 307 6.63 -1.14 -4.16
N GLY A 308 7.01 -2.42 -4.30
CA GLY A 308 8.27 -2.87 -4.88
C GLY A 308 8.06 -3.36 -6.32
N HIS A 309 8.53 -4.58 -6.60
CA HIS A 309 8.32 -5.42 -7.79
C HIS A 309 8.94 -4.88 -9.09
N GLU A 310 8.76 -3.59 -9.32
CA GLU A 310 9.45 -2.89 -10.37
C GLU A 310 10.82 -2.44 -9.85
N HIS A 311 11.90 -2.85 -10.51
CA HIS A 311 13.27 -2.61 -10.05
C HIS A 311 13.79 -1.16 -10.23
N ASN A 312 12.94 -0.17 -10.00
CA ASN A 312 13.24 1.25 -10.15
C ASN A 312 12.49 2.08 -9.10
N LEU A 313 12.68 3.40 -9.14
CA LEU A 313 12.03 4.35 -8.25
C LEU A 313 11.09 5.24 -9.04
N GLN A 314 9.83 5.39 -8.59
CA GLN A 314 8.86 6.27 -9.24
C GLN A 314 7.92 6.92 -8.23
N TYR A 315 7.58 8.18 -8.46
CA TYR A 315 6.49 8.87 -7.78
C TYR A 315 5.40 9.22 -8.80
N ILE A 316 4.18 8.74 -8.54
CA ILE A 316 3.04 8.88 -9.46
C ILE A 316 1.84 9.42 -8.67
N GLU A 317 1.25 10.50 -9.15
CA GLU A 317 -0.04 11.00 -8.66
C GLU A 317 -1.13 10.71 -9.68
N GLN A 318 -2.07 9.86 -9.29
CA GLN A 318 -3.20 9.50 -10.13
C GLN A 318 -4.42 9.15 -9.27
N ASP A 319 -5.62 9.43 -9.77
CA ASP A 319 -6.88 9.11 -9.08
C ASP A 319 -6.95 9.64 -7.64
N ASP A 320 -6.37 10.83 -7.41
CA ASP A 320 -6.27 11.49 -6.10
C ASP A 320 -5.50 10.70 -5.04
N GLN A 321 -4.64 9.77 -5.46
CA GLN A 321 -3.77 8.98 -4.58
C GLN A 321 -2.28 9.21 -4.90
N PHE A 322 -1.42 8.85 -3.94
CA PHE A 322 0.03 8.98 -4.04
C PHE A 322 0.67 7.59 -4.17
N PHE A 323 1.17 7.23 -5.35
CA PHE A 323 1.83 5.94 -5.57
C PHE A 323 3.35 6.10 -5.52
N ILE A 324 3.97 5.23 -4.72
CA ILE A 324 5.40 5.20 -4.43
C ILE A 324 5.92 3.84 -4.89
N VAL A 325 6.68 3.83 -5.97
CA VAL A 325 7.42 2.63 -6.41
C VAL A 325 8.83 2.74 -5.87
N SER A 326 9.24 1.78 -5.06
CA SER A 326 10.52 1.75 -4.35
C SER A 326 11.16 0.36 -4.41
N GLY A 327 11.11 -0.29 -5.57
CA GLY A 327 11.62 -1.66 -5.77
C GLY A 327 13.08 -1.75 -6.21
N ALA A 328 13.89 -0.71 -5.96
CA ALA A 328 15.29 -0.68 -6.41
C ALA A 328 16.28 -1.00 -5.27
N GLY A 329 15.91 -1.89 -4.35
CA GLY A 329 16.74 -2.23 -3.19
C GLY A 329 18.05 -2.91 -3.58
N SER A 330 18.03 -3.84 -4.53
CA SER A 330 19.23 -4.56 -5.00
C SER A 330 19.36 -4.66 -6.53
N LYS A 331 18.25 -4.54 -7.27
CA LYS A 331 18.17 -4.65 -8.72
C LYS A 331 17.88 -3.30 -9.40
N GLU A 332 17.98 -3.27 -10.73
CA GLU A 332 17.80 -2.08 -11.57
C GLU A 332 16.98 -2.41 -12.82
N SER A 333 15.96 -1.61 -13.12
CA SER A 333 15.16 -1.67 -14.34
C SER A 333 14.98 -0.28 -14.96
N PRO A 334 14.76 -0.19 -16.28
CA PRO A 334 14.47 1.09 -16.91
C PRO A 334 13.09 1.61 -16.48
N SER A 335 12.91 2.93 -16.49
CA SER A 335 11.64 3.60 -16.25
C SER A 335 11.47 4.78 -17.22
N ARG A 336 10.26 5.36 -17.25
CA ARG A 336 10.01 6.63 -17.93
C ARG A 336 8.91 7.42 -17.25
N LEU A 337 8.76 8.68 -17.66
CA LEU A 337 7.55 9.43 -17.35
C LEU A 337 6.36 8.85 -18.11
N GLY A 338 5.29 8.57 -17.38
CA GLY A 338 3.99 8.16 -17.87
C GLY A 338 2.88 9.08 -17.40
N LYS A 339 1.66 8.55 -17.34
CA LYS A 339 0.51 9.28 -16.84
C LYS A 339 0.64 9.44 -15.32
N GLY A 340 0.59 10.67 -14.83
CA GLY A 340 0.70 10.97 -13.39
C GLY A 340 2.11 10.86 -12.81
N THR A 341 3.08 10.30 -13.54
CA THR A 341 4.47 10.18 -13.08
C THR A 341 5.14 11.54 -13.01
N GLU A 342 5.58 11.93 -11.83
CA GLU A 342 6.32 13.17 -11.62
C GLU A 342 7.83 12.95 -11.53
N PHE A 343 8.23 11.79 -11.01
CA PHE A 343 9.62 11.39 -10.84
C PHE A 343 9.80 9.92 -11.24
N ALA A 344 10.90 9.62 -11.95
CA ALA A 344 11.30 8.26 -12.27
C ALA A 344 12.84 8.13 -12.31
N TYR A 345 13.37 7.03 -11.79
CA TYR A 345 14.81 6.76 -11.76
C TYR A 345 15.09 5.25 -11.81
N GLY A 346 15.86 4.81 -12.81
CA GLY A 346 16.08 3.39 -13.09
C GLY A 346 17.22 2.69 -12.33
N HIS A 347 17.78 3.30 -11.28
CA HIS A 347 18.86 2.69 -10.50
C HIS A 347 18.51 2.55 -9.02
N ARG A 348 19.40 1.88 -8.29
CA ARG A 348 19.22 1.52 -6.88
C ARG A 348 18.96 2.72 -5.97
N GLY A 349 18.10 2.50 -4.98
CA GLY A 349 17.75 3.48 -3.97
C GLY A 349 16.51 3.06 -3.18
N PHE A 350 15.92 4.01 -2.45
CA PHE A 350 14.72 3.79 -1.66
C PHE A 350 13.96 5.09 -1.43
N ALA A 351 12.72 4.97 -0.94
CA ALA A 351 11.85 6.08 -0.58
C ALA A 351 11.78 6.27 0.95
N GLN A 352 11.51 7.50 1.37
CA GLN A 352 11.29 7.90 2.75
C GLN A 352 10.09 8.86 2.81
N LEU A 353 9.09 8.52 3.63
CA LEU A 353 7.96 9.38 3.96
C LEU A 353 8.13 9.96 5.36
N ASP A 354 8.14 11.27 5.49
CA ASP A 354 8.19 11.96 6.79
C ASP A 354 6.86 12.63 7.07
N PHE A 355 6.28 12.33 8.22
CA PHE A 355 5.08 12.97 8.77
C PHE A 355 5.51 13.95 9.85
N TYR A 356 5.04 15.19 9.74
CA TYR A 356 5.42 16.28 10.63
C TYR A 356 4.32 16.58 11.65
N GLU A 357 4.69 17.24 12.75
CA GLU A 357 3.79 17.57 13.86
C GLU A 357 2.60 18.47 13.47
N ASP A 358 2.72 19.23 12.37
CA ASP A 358 1.63 20.03 11.80
C ASP A 358 0.67 19.20 10.92
N GLY A 359 0.91 17.90 10.78
CA GLY A 359 0.17 16.97 9.95
C GLY A 359 0.55 16.99 8.46
N SER A 360 1.53 17.82 8.07
CA SER A 360 2.08 17.77 6.72
C SER A 360 2.92 16.51 6.49
N ALA A 361 3.04 16.10 5.22
CA ALA A 361 3.81 14.91 4.85
C ALA A 361 4.69 15.19 3.64
N TRP A 362 5.93 14.70 3.69
CA TRP A 362 6.91 14.83 2.62
C TRP A 362 7.42 13.46 2.18
N ILE A 363 7.53 13.28 0.86
CA ILE A 363 8.21 12.13 0.25
C ILE A 363 9.62 12.54 -0.17
N GLN A 364 10.58 11.64 0.01
CA GLN A 364 11.95 11.77 -0.42
C GLN A 364 12.44 10.48 -1.07
N TYR A 365 13.22 10.59 -2.14
CA TYR A 365 13.91 9.45 -2.77
C TYR A 365 15.40 9.61 -2.64
N TRP A 366 16.07 8.53 -2.24
CA TRP A 366 17.50 8.52 -1.96
C TRP A 366 18.21 7.47 -2.78
N ALA A 367 19.38 7.81 -3.30
CA ALA A 367 20.30 6.87 -3.94
C ALA A 367 21.67 6.87 -3.24
N PRO A 368 22.39 5.73 -3.31
CA PRO A 368 23.79 5.68 -2.92
C PRO A 368 24.63 6.66 -3.74
N ASP A 369 25.62 7.26 -3.09
CA ASP A 369 26.56 8.18 -3.71
C ASP A 369 27.96 7.83 -3.21
N GLU A 370 28.87 7.49 -4.13
CA GLU A 370 30.25 7.14 -3.81
C GLU A 370 31.03 8.33 -3.20
N SER A 371 30.67 9.56 -3.58
CA SER A 371 31.30 10.79 -3.13
C SER A 371 30.72 11.30 -1.80
N ASN A 372 29.47 10.94 -1.50
CA ASN A 372 28.76 11.38 -0.30
C ASN A 372 28.18 10.19 0.48
N ARG A 373 28.78 9.87 1.62
CA ARG A 373 28.33 8.77 2.49
C ARG A 373 26.91 8.95 3.05
N ALA A 374 26.36 10.16 3.05
CA ALA A 374 24.99 10.45 3.44
C ALA A 374 23.96 10.14 2.33
N GLY A 375 24.44 9.75 1.13
CA GLY A 375 23.63 9.50 -0.05
C GLY A 375 23.29 10.78 -0.82
N ARG A 376 22.70 10.58 -1.99
CA ARG A 376 22.17 11.64 -2.86
C ARG A 376 20.66 11.68 -2.74
N LEU A 377 20.11 12.85 -2.40
CA LEU A 377 18.69 13.12 -2.52
C LEU A 377 18.35 13.27 -4.01
N LEU A 378 17.49 12.40 -4.52
CA LEU A 378 17.08 12.38 -5.93
C LEU A 378 15.85 13.22 -6.19
N TYR A 379 14.93 13.27 -5.24
CA TYR A 379 13.66 13.96 -5.37
C TYR A 379 13.02 14.16 -4.00
N ARG A 380 12.30 15.27 -3.84
CA ARG A 380 11.50 15.56 -2.65
C ARG A 380 10.24 16.34 -3.05
N LYS A 381 9.11 16.04 -2.41
CA LYS A 381 7.86 16.78 -2.58
C LYS A 381 7.06 16.83 -1.28
N ARG A 382 6.37 17.94 -1.02
CA ARG A 382 5.29 17.99 -0.02
C ARG A 382 4.04 17.36 -0.59
N VAL A 383 3.66 16.21 -0.05
CA VAL A 383 2.53 15.41 -0.55
C VAL A 383 1.23 15.79 0.15
N LYS A 384 1.30 16.13 1.45
CA LYS A 384 0.18 16.69 2.21
C LYS A 384 0.61 17.99 2.88
N GLY A 385 -0.27 18.99 2.85
CA GLY A 385 -0.09 20.24 3.58
C GLY A 385 -0.40 20.09 5.08
N PRO A 386 -0.11 21.12 5.89
CA PRO A 386 -0.49 21.14 7.30
C PRO A 386 -2.01 20.96 7.46
N LEU A 387 -2.41 20.32 8.56
CA LEU A 387 -3.81 20.29 8.94
C LEU A 387 -4.31 21.71 9.15
N PRO A 388 -5.56 22.02 8.76
CA PRO A 388 -6.13 23.32 9.02
C PRO A 388 -6.20 23.56 10.53
N ASP A 389 -5.88 24.78 10.97
CA ASP A 389 -6.08 25.19 12.35
C ASP A 389 -7.56 24.98 12.72
N ILE A 390 -7.82 23.98 13.56
CA ILE A 390 -9.16 23.78 14.11
C ILE A 390 -9.34 24.90 15.13
N VAL A 391 -10.02 25.96 14.74
CA VAL A 391 -10.58 26.91 15.70
C VAL A 391 -11.66 26.13 16.45
N GLU A 392 -11.29 25.51 17.57
CA GLU A 392 -12.26 24.91 18.48
C GLU A 392 -13.15 26.04 18.98
N GLU A 393 -14.30 26.24 18.34
CA GLU A 393 -15.42 26.91 18.95
C GLU A 393 -15.93 25.98 20.06
N VAL A 394 -15.23 25.98 21.20
CA VAL A 394 -15.68 25.30 22.40
C VAL A 394 -16.97 25.98 22.82
N ARG A 395 -18.09 25.39 22.39
CA ARG A 395 -19.41 25.84 22.79
C ARG A 395 -19.49 25.61 24.29
N THR A 396 -19.44 26.67 25.08
CA THR A 396 -19.50 26.59 26.55
C THR A 396 -20.93 26.52 27.07
N ASP A 397 -21.91 26.76 26.20
CA ASP A 397 -23.33 26.71 26.50
C ASP A 397 -24.00 25.56 25.74
N PHE A 398 -24.41 24.55 26.50
CA PHE A 398 -25.25 23.47 26.03
C PHE A 398 -26.59 23.52 26.76
N PRO A 399 -27.71 23.31 26.06
CA PRO A 399 -28.99 23.15 26.74
C PRO A 399 -28.90 21.97 27.73
N PRO A 400 -29.56 22.05 28.89
CA PRO A 400 -29.56 20.98 29.87
C PRO A 400 -30.05 19.69 29.22
N ILE A 401 -29.23 18.65 29.31
CA ILE A 401 -29.56 17.33 28.76
C ILE A 401 -30.51 16.64 29.75
N PRO A 402 -31.75 16.29 29.35
CA PRO A 402 -32.69 15.63 30.25
C PRO A 402 -32.20 14.22 30.60
N ASP A 403 -32.60 13.68 31.75
CA ASP A 403 -32.21 12.32 32.17
C ASP A 403 -32.88 11.23 31.31
N THR A 404 -33.97 11.57 30.62
CA THR A 404 -34.70 10.69 29.72
C THR A 404 -35.16 11.47 28.51
N VAL A 405 -35.11 10.83 27.33
CA VAL A 405 -35.57 11.40 26.07
C VAL A 405 -36.63 10.48 25.50
N GLU A 406 -37.80 11.04 25.18
CA GLU A 406 -38.81 10.37 24.39
C GLU A 406 -38.39 10.43 22.92
N MET A 407 -38.23 9.27 22.26
CA MET A 407 -37.85 9.22 20.85
C MET A 407 -38.46 8.04 20.13
N PRO A 408 -38.72 8.14 18.81
CA PRO A 408 -39.14 7.00 18.03
C PRO A 408 -38.00 5.98 17.90
N ILE A 409 -38.33 4.68 17.87
CA ILE A 409 -37.36 3.61 17.64
C ILE A 409 -36.68 3.76 16.27
N SER A 410 -37.41 4.28 15.28
CA SER A 410 -36.91 4.58 13.94
C SER A 410 -37.38 5.95 13.46
N GLN A 411 -36.54 6.66 12.72
CA GLN A 411 -36.92 7.88 12.02
C GLN A 411 -37.82 7.60 10.80
N ASP A 412 -37.83 6.36 10.31
CA ASP A 412 -38.66 5.96 9.18
C ASP A 412 -40.11 5.66 9.59
N ASN A 413 -41.05 6.09 8.76
CA ASN A 413 -42.47 5.81 8.97
C ASN A 413 -42.88 4.49 8.30
N PHE A 414 -43.11 3.46 9.11
CA PHE A 414 -43.55 2.15 8.64
C PHE A 414 -45.06 1.99 8.59
N LYS A 415 -45.89 3.02 8.84
CA LYS A 415 -47.35 2.87 8.77
C LYS A 415 -47.78 2.51 7.36
N LYS A 416 -48.59 1.45 7.23
CA LYS A 416 -49.15 0.99 5.96
C LYS A 416 -50.65 0.74 6.09
N GLY A 417 -51.40 1.04 5.02
CA GLY A 417 -52.85 0.86 4.99
C GLY A 417 -53.29 -0.59 4.83
N TRP A 418 -54.58 -0.84 4.98
CA TRP A 418 -55.18 -2.19 4.97
C TRP A 418 -54.91 -2.97 3.68
N LEU A 419 -54.90 -2.30 2.51
CA LEU A 419 -54.59 -2.94 1.22
C LEU A 419 -53.16 -3.51 1.22
N TRP A 420 -52.19 -2.74 1.72
CA TRP A 420 -50.81 -3.20 1.82
C TRP A 420 -50.70 -4.38 2.80
N SER A 421 -51.35 -4.29 3.96
CA SER A 421 -51.34 -5.36 4.95
C SER A 421 -52.03 -6.64 4.48
N LEU A 422 -52.99 -6.55 3.54
CA LEU A 422 -53.66 -7.71 2.95
C LEU A 422 -52.70 -8.54 2.08
N PHE A 423 -51.92 -7.88 1.24
CA PHE A 423 -51.03 -8.54 0.27
C PHE A 423 -49.63 -8.81 0.83
N TRP A 424 -49.12 -7.95 1.72
CA TRP A 424 -47.75 -8.05 2.28
C TRP A 424 -47.74 -8.25 3.80
N GLY A 425 -48.86 -8.60 4.43
CA GLY A 425 -48.95 -8.87 5.88
C GLY A 425 -48.76 -7.63 6.78
N LYS A 426 -48.98 -7.78 8.09
CA LYS A 426 -48.84 -6.69 9.08
C LYS A 426 -47.39 -6.44 9.51
N HIS A 427 -46.58 -7.50 9.67
CA HIS A 427 -45.19 -7.46 10.16
C HIS A 427 -45.03 -6.71 11.51
N TYR A 428 -43.80 -6.48 11.96
CA TYR A 428 -43.47 -5.78 13.22
C TYR A 428 -43.53 -4.24 13.09
N ARG A 429 -44.32 -3.71 12.17
CA ARG A 429 -44.33 -2.26 11.86
C ARG A 429 -44.72 -1.42 13.06
N ASP A 430 -45.60 -1.92 13.93
CA ASP A 430 -45.98 -1.23 15.15
C ASP A 430 -44.82 -1.08 16.13
N ALA A 431 -43.92 -2.08 16.20
CA ALA A 431 -42.72 -2.02 17.02
C ALA A 431 -41.72 -0.98 16.47
N TYR A 432 -41.50 -0.93 15.15
CA TYR A 432 -40.59 0.06 14.55
C TYR A 432 -41.14 1.49 14.57
N ASN A 433 -42.47 1.67 14.61
CA ASN A 433 -43.11 2.98 14.79
C ASN A 433 -43.33 3.35 16.27
N ALA A 434 -42.90 2.51 17.22
CA ALA A 434 -43.08 2.79 18.63
C ALA A 434 -42.24 4.00 19.04
N VAL A 435 -42.79 4.79 19.95
CA VAL A 435 -42.09 5.87 20.66
C VAL A 435 -41.79 5.36 22.05
N VAL A 436 -40.54 5.51 22.48
CA VAL A 436 -40.04 4.98 23.75
C VAL A 436 -39.29 6.04 24.51
N ASP A 437 -39.39 5.97 25.83
CA ASP A 437 -38.55 6.73 26.76
C ASP A 437 -37.23 6.00 26.98
N VAL A 438 -36.12 6.63 26.61
CA VAL A 438 -34.77 6.07 26.81
C VAL A 438 -33.94 6.94 27.73
N PRO A 439 -33.16 6.34 28.65
CA PRO A 439 -32.27 7.10 29.53
C PRO A 439 -31.13 7.72 28.71
N THR A 440 -30.78 8.96 29.04
CA THR A 440 -29.64 9.63 28.42
C THR A 440 -28.33 9.01 28.91
N LEU A 441 -27.49 8.59 27.96
CA LEU A 441 -26.14 8.11 28.26
C LEU A 441 -25.20 9.29 28.54
N LYS A 442 -24.89 9.54 29.81
CA LYS A 442 -23.86 10.49 30.23
C LYS A 442 -22.49 9.82 30.21
N LEU A 443 -21.64 10.17 29.24
CA LEU A 443 -20.33 9.53 29.04
C LEU A 443 -19.40 9.68 30.26
N SER A 444 -19.48 10.80 30.99
CA SER A 444 -18.70 11.05 32.20
C SER A 444 -19.09 10.18 33.39
N GLU A 445 -20.29 9.60 33.39
CA GLU A 445 -20.83 8.81 34.51
C GLU A 445 -20.87 7.32 34.18
N PHE A 446 -21.13 6.97 32.92
CA PHE A 446 -21.29 5.59 32.49
C PHE A 446 -20.00 4.79 32.77
N LYS A 447 -20.13 3.76 33.62
CA LYS A 447 -19.03 2.86 34.01
C LYS A 447 -17.80 3.58 34.59
N GLY A 448 -18.01 4.72 35.25
CA GLY A 448 -16.93 5.52 35.82
C GLY A 448 -16.28 6.51 34.85
N GLY A 449 -16.87 6.67 33.65
CA GLY A 449 -16.34 7.54 32.60
C GLY A 449 -15.89 6.72 31.41
N VAL A 450 -16.36 7.09 30.23
CA VAL A 450 -15.94 6.50 28.95
C VAL A 450 -15.57 7.58 27.95
N LYS A 451 -14.58 7.28 27.11
CA LYS A 451 -14.15 8.15 26.02
C LYS A 451 -14.46 7.51 24.67
N PRO A 452 -14.94 8.29 23.68
CA PRO A 452 -14.98 7.82 22.30
C PRO A 452 -13.58 7.54 21.78
N VAL A 453 -13.35 6.33 21.24
CA VAL A 453 -12.04 5.92 20.71
C VAL A 453 -12.05 5.59 19.22
N LYS A 454 -13.16 5.09 18.69
CA LYS A 454 -13.26 4.74 17.26
C LYS A 454 -14.68 4.91 16.76
N ARG A 455 -14.86 5.63 15.65
CA ARG A 455 -16.11 5.56 14.88
C ARG A 455 -16.11 4.24 14.11
N GLY A 456 -17.20 3.49 14.17
CA GLY A 456 -17.38 2.26 13.39
C GLY A 456 -18.65 2.32 12.55
N GLY A 457 -18.98 1.17 11.95
CA GLY A 457 -20.28 1.00 11.33
C GLY A 457 -20.35 0.39 9.94
N GLY A 458 -19.22 -0.10 9.42
CA GLY A 458 -19.12 -0.93 8.21
C GLY A 458 -20.18 -0.61 7.15
N TYR A 459 -21.08 -1.56 6.92
CA TYR A 459 -22.16 -1.50 5.93
C TYR A 459 -23.19 -0.39 6.22
N GLN A 460 -24.22 -0.70 7.02
CA GLN A 460 -25.40 0.17 7.16
C GLN A 460 -25.58 0.74 8.57
N THR A 461 -24.85 0.29 9.58
CA THR A 461 -25.14 0.65 10.98
C THR A 461 -24.12 1.66 11.47
N ASN A 462 -24.50 2.85 11.93
CA ASN A 462 -23.50 3.71 12.59
C ASN A 462 -23.12 3.13 13.94
N SER A 463 -21.82 3.09 14.27
CA SER A 463 -21.40 2.72 15.61
C SER A 463 -20.33 3.64 16.18
N LEU A 464 -20.25 3.72 17.50
CA LEU A 464 -19.20 4.41 18.23
C LEU A 464 -18.65 3.46 19.29
N ARG A 465 -17.34 3.24 19.24
CA ARG A 465 -16.61 2.48 20.25
C ARG A 465 -16.19 3.43 21.36
N LEU A 466 -16.53 3.05 22.57
CA LEU A 466 -16.25 3.76 23.80
C LEU A 466 -15.30 2.92 24.65
N GLU A 467 -14.35 3.54 25.33
CA GLU A 467 -13.39 2.86 26.19
C GLU A 467 -13.39 3.48 27.58
N THR A 468 -13.35 2.64 28.61
CA THR A 468 -13.17 3.04 30.01
C THR A 468 -11.70 3.22 30.34
N GLU A 469 -11.38 3.85 31.47
CA GLU A 469 -9.99 4.00 31.94
C GLU A 469 -9.27 2.65 32.18
N ASP A 470 -10.02 1.58 32.50
CA ASP A 470 -9.47 0.22 32.65
C ASP A 470 -9.38 -0.57 31.32
N GLY A 471 -9.55 0.10 30.18
CA GLY A 471 -9.38 -0.47 28.83
C GLY A 471 -10.54 -1.33 28.32
N LYS A 472 -11.69 -1.37 29.02
CA LYS A 472 -12.86 -2.12 28.54
C LYS A 472 -13.60 -1.34 27.46
N GLN A 473 -13.84 -2.01 26.34
CA GLN A 473 -14.52 -1.41 25.20
C GLN A 473 -16.02 -1.74 25.16
N TYR A 474 -16.84 -0.73 24.84
CA TYR A 474 -18.27 -0.81 24.61
C TYR A 474 -18.59 -0.28 23.21
N VAL A 475 -19.65 -0.77 22.59
CA VAL A 475 -20.08 -0.30 21.27
C VAL A 475 -21.52 0.18 21.33
N VAL A 476 -21.73 1.46 21.04
CA VAL A 476 -23.06 2.04 20.82
C VAL A 476 -23.35 1.97 19.33
N ARG A 477 -24.55 1.52 18.94
CA ARG A 477 -24.96 1.36 17.54
C ARG A 477 -26.29 2.07 17.28
N SER A 478 -26.44 2.63 16.08
CA SER A 478 -27.73 3.12 15.61
C SER A 478 -28.71 1.97 15.42
N ILE A 479 -29.98 2.20 15.75
CA ILE A 479 -31.06 1.26 15.44
C ILE A 479 -31.39 1.33 13.95
N ASP A 480 -31.54 2.57 13.44
CA ASP A 480 -31.72 2.80 12.02
C ASP A 480 -30.46 2.46 11.24
N LYS A 481 -30.70 1.76 10.14
CA LYS A 481 -29.69 1.39 9.15
C LYS A 481 -29.74 2.39 8.01
N ASP A 482 -28.57 2.84 7.60
CA ASP A 482 -28.33 3.76 6.51
C ASP A 482 -27.82 2.97 5.28
N PRO A 483 -28.72 2.55 4.37
CA PRO A 483 -28.37 1.74 3.21
C PRO A 483 -27.66 2.54 2.11
N SER A 484 -27.68 3.88 2.16
CA SER A 484 -27.07 4.75 1.13
C SER A 484 -25.61 4.40 0.88
N ARG A 485 -24.90 3.99 1.93
CA ARG A 485 -23.48 3.60 1.93
C ARG A 485 -23.15 2.36 1.11
N THR A 486 -24.15 1.53 0.84
CA THR A 486 -23.98 0.28 0.08
C THR A 486 -24.65 0.33 -1.29
N LEU A 487 -25.36 1.43 -1.57
CA LEU A 487 -25.96 1.67 -2.88
C LEU A 487 -24.95 2.38 -3.78
N GLY A 488 -24.99 2.11 -5.09
CA GLY A 488 -24.19 2.84 -6.07
C GLY A 488 -24.89 4.13 -6.49
N TYR A 489 -24.14 5.14 -6.92
CA TYR A 489 -24.69 6.34 -7.54
C TYR A 489 -25.65 5.97 -8.70
N PRO A 490 -26.83 6.62 -8.84
CA PRO A 490 -27.34 7.77 -8.09
C PRO A 490 -28.20 7.43 -6.87
N PHE A 491 -28.15 6.19 -6.38
CA PHE A 491 -29.01 5.71 -5.29
C PHE A 491 -28.36 5.85 -3.89
N ASN A 492 -27.13 6.39 -3.84
CA ASN A 492 -26.33 6.61 -2.64
C ASN A 492 -26.47 8.02 -2.06
#